data_AF-A0A1J5VEZ9-F1
#
_entry.id   AF-A0A1J5VEZ9-F1
#
_cell.length_a   1.000
_cell.length_b   1.000
_cell.length_c   1.000
_cell.angle_alpha   90.00
_cell.angle_beta   90.00
_cell.angle_gamma   90.00
#
_symmetry.space_group_name_H-M   'P 1'
#
loop_
_entity.id
_entity.type
_entity.pdbx_description
1 polymer ?
#
loop_
_entity_poly.entity_id
_entity_poly.type
_entity_poly.pdbx_seq_one_letter_code
_entity_poly.pdbx_strand_id
1 'polypeptide(L)'
;MYSHYAAGISVLCEPSRFGGDYDHLATVASSTDLPVLCKDFIIDEIQVCAARYFGADAILLMLSILDDTSYAHLAGIAESLGMDVLTEVINKEEAVRSSRLGGQDLRHEPPEPSRPVD
;
A
#
# COMPACT_ATOMS: atom_id res chain seq x y z
N MET A 1 0.29 23.24 1.83
CA MET A 1 1.34 22.32 2.34
C MET A 1 0.68 21.34 3.31
N TYR A 2 0.48 20.08 2.91
CA TYR A 2 0.01 19.02 3.81
C TYR A 2 1.12 18.54 4.76
N SER A 3 2.38 18.69 4.34
CA SER A 3 3.59 18.25 5.02
C SER A 3 3.76 18.73 6.46
N HIS A 4 3.10 19.82 6.87
CA HIS A 4 3.20 20.35 8.24
C HIS A 4 2.22 19.74 9.24
N TYR A 5 1.22 18.96 8.77
CA TYR A 5 0.11 18.52 9.61
C TYR A 5 -0.29 17.06 9.42
N ALA A 6 0.03 16.47 8.28
CA ALA A 6 -0.34 15.10 7.97
C ALA A 6 0.74 14.10 8.40
N ALA A 7 0.31 12.89 8.76
CA ALA A 7 1.22 11.76 9.00
C ALA A 7 1.60 11.02 7.69
N GLY A 8 0.87 11.28 6.60
CA GLY A 8 1.07 10.71 5.28
C GLY A 8 0.17 11.40 4.26
N ILE A 9 0.44 11.20 2.98
CA ILE A 9 -0.30 11.82 1.87
C ILE A 9 -0.91 10.73 1.01
N SER A 10 -2.23 10.77 0.79
CA SER A 10 -2.91 9.87 -0.12
C SER A 10 -3.10 10.52 -1.48
N VAL A 11 -2.68 9.83 -2.54
CA VAL A 11 -2.77 10.33 -3.93
C VAL A 11 -3.70 9.42 -4.73
N LEU A 12 -4.71 10.04 -5.33
CA LEU A 12 -5.70 9.36 -6.16
C LEU A 12 -5.10 9.09 -7.54
N CYS A 13 -4.95 7.81 -7.91
CA CYS A 13 -4.27 7.40 -9.15
C CYS A 13 -5.23 6.85 -10.21
N GLU A 14 -6.49 6.61 -9.85
CA GLU A 14 -7.50 6.03 -10.75
C GLU A 14 -7.97 7.07 -11.80
N PRO A 15 -7.79 6.82 -13.10
CA PRO A 15 -8.02 7.85 -14.13
C PRO A 15 -9.49 7.97 -14.56
N SER A 16 -10.27 6.87 -14.56
CA SER A 16 -11.56 6.84 -15.27
C SER A 16 -12.71 7.43 -14.48
N ARG A 17 -12.73 7.24 -13.16
CA ARG A 17 -13.77 7.74 -12.23
C ARG A 17 -13.32 8.99 -11.51
N PHE A 18 -12.01 9.14 -11.28
CA PHE A 18 -11.50 10.23 -10.46
C PHE A 18 -10.50 11.17 -11.15
N GLY A 19 -10.09 10.89 -12.39
CA GLY A 19 -9.10 11.70 -13.10
C GLY A 19 -7.72 11.71 -12.42
N GLY A 20 -7.41 10.67 -11.67
CA GLY A 20 -6.11 10.43 -11.06
C GLY A 20 -5.05 10.04 -12.08
N ASP A 21 -3.79 10.16 -11.68
CA ASP A 21 -2.63 9.81 -12.51
C ASP A 21 -1.46 9.38 -11.62
N TYR A 22 -0.71 8.37 -12.06
CA TYR A 22 0.54 7.95 -11.43
C TYR A 22 1.63 9.04 -11.53
N ASP A 23 1.55 9.96 -12.50
CA ASP A 23 2.44 11.12 -12.55
C ASP A 23 2.22 12.07 -11.36
N HIS A 24 0.98 12.19 -10.86
CA HIS A 24 0.71 12.92 -9.62
C HIS A 24 1.32 12.22 -8.41
N LEU A 25 1.29 10.89 -8.38
CA LEU A 25 1.92 10.09 -7.33
C LEU A 25 3.43 10.35 -7.27
N ALA A 26 4.13 10.27 -8.41
CA ALA A 26 5.57 10.57 -8.47
C ALA A 26 5.90 12.02 -8.12
N THR A 27 5.06 12.97 -8.55
CA THR A 27 5.24 14.38 -8.19
C THR A 27 5.13 14.58 -6.68
N VAL A 28 4.15 13.96 -6.03
CA VAL A 28 3.98 14.06 -4.57
C VAL A 28 5.13 13.37 -3.85
N ALA A 29 5.44 12.12 -4.22
CA ALA A 29 6.49 11.32 -3.60
C ALA A 29 7.87 12.00 -3.67
N SER A 30 8.18 12.69 -4.75
CA SER A 30 9.44 13.45 -4.89
C SER A 30 9.45 14.79 -4.15
N SER A 31 8.31 15.25 -3.63
CA SER A 31 8.14 16.59 -3.05
C SER A 31 8.03 16.62 -1.52
N THR A 32 8.05 15.45 -0.86
CA THR A 32 7.75 15.29 0.57
C THR A 32 8.53 14.13 1.19
N ASP A 33 8.89 14.25 2.47
CA ASP A 33 9.47 13.16 3.27
C ASP A 33 8.40 12.33 4.00
N LEU A 34 7.11 12.69 3.86
CA LEU A 34 6.00 11.95 4.43
C LEU A 34 5.67 10.70 3.60
N PRO A 35 5.24 9.58 4.24
CA PRO A 35 4.76 8.40 3.52
C PRO A 35 3.64 8.72 2.53
N VAL A 36 3.73 8.15 1.33
CA VAL A 36 2.76 8.36 0.25
C VAL A 36 1.98 7.08 -0.06
N LEU A 37 0.66 7.17 0.09
CA LEU A 37 -0.30 6.12 -0.22
C LEU A 37 -0.80 6.26 -1.67
N CYS A 38 -0.58 5.22 -2.48
CA CYS A 38 -1.28 5.05 -3.76
C CYS A 38 -2.73 4.63 -3.51
N LYS A 39 -3.65 5.56 -3.77
CA LYS A 39 -5.10 5.34 -3.67
C LYS A 39 -5.67 5.08 -5.06
N ASP A 40 -5.84 3.80 -5.37
CA ASP A 40 -6.38 3.28 -6.62
C ASP A 40 -7.28 2.05 -6.34
N PHE A 41 -8.09 1.62 -7.31
CA PHE A 41 -8.75 0.32 -7.29
C PHE A 41 -7.79 -0.75 -7.80
N ILE A 42 -6.91 -1.23 -6.93
CA ILE A 42 -5.90 -2.23 -7.29
C ILE A 42 -6.56 -3.61 -7.39
N ILE A 43 -6.49 -4.20 -8.59
CA ILE A 43 -7.01 -5.52 -8.93
C ILE A 43 -5.99 -6.41 -9.65
N ASP A 44 -4.84 -5.85 -10.03
CA ASP A 44 -3.79 -6.52 -10.81
C ASP A 44 -2.38 -6.22 -10.26
N GLU A 45 -1.46 -7.18 -10.41
CA GLU A 45 -0.07 -7.05 -9.97
C GLU A 45 0.66 -5.87 -10.62
N ILE A 46 0.32 -5.54 -11.87
CA ILE A 46 0.93 -4.45 -12.61
C ILE A 46 0.66 -3.11 -11.90
N GLN A 47 -0.52 -2.94 -11.28
CA GLN A 47 -0.84 -1.73 -10.51
C GLN A 47 0.01 -1.62 -9.24
N VAL A 48 0.30 -2.74 -8.57
CA VAL A 48 1.19 -2.77 -7.40
C VAL A 48 2.61 -2.38 -7.81
N CYS A 49 3.12 -2.99 -8.88
CA CYS A 49 4.42 -2.66 -9.46
C CYS A 49 4.51 -1.19 -9.90
N ALA A 50 3.46 -0.68 -10.55
CA ALA A 50 3.37 0.72 -10.96
C ALA A 50 3.40 1.64 -9.74
N ALA A 51 2.57 1.39 -8.72
CA ALA A 51 2.56 2.18 -7.49
C ALA A 51 3.97 2.30 -6.90
N ARG A 52 4.71 1.18 -6.81
CA ARG A 52 6.09 1.21 -6.32
C ARG A 52 7.02 2.00 -7.23
N TYR A 53 6.94 1.76 -8.54
CA TYR A 53 7.77 2.45 -9.54
C TYR A 53 7.61 3.98 -9.47
N PHE A 54 6.38 4.45 -9.23
CA PHE A 54 6.07 5.87 -9.07
C PHE A 54 6.26 6.40 -7.63
N GLY A 55 6.86 5.61 -6.74
CA GLY A 55 7.32 6.07 -5.44
C GLY A 55 6.30 5.96 -4.31
N ALA A 56 5.29 5.10 -4.41
CA ALA A 56 4.42 4.81 -3.28
C ALA A 56 5.19 4.07 -2.15
N ASP A 57 4.84 4.42 -0.92
CA ASP A 57 5.24 3.72 0.30
C ASP A 57 4.15 2.74 0.78
N ALA A 58 2.91 2.97 0.35
CA ALA A 58 1.78 2.10 0.67
C ALA A 58 0.78 2.03 -0.47
N ILE A 59 -0.03 0.97 -0.48
CA ILE A 59 -1.15 0.80 -1.42
C ILE A 59 -2.48 0.55 -0.72
N LEU A 60 -3.58 0.90 -1.37
CA LEU A 60 -4.95 0.58 -0.93
C LEU A 60 -5.41 -0.76 -1.52
N LEU A 61 -5.79 -1.72 -0.67
CA LEU A 61 -6.46 -2.96 -1.10
C LEU A 61 -7.86 -3.04 -0.48
N MET A 62 -8.88 -3.26 -1.31
CA MET A 62 -10.29 -3.17 -0.90
C MET A 62 -10.96 -4.54 -0.85
N LEU A 63 -11.46 -4.96 0.31
CA LEU A 63 -12.12 -6.27 0.45
C LEU A 63 -13.51 -6.35 -0.20
N SER A 64 -14.09 -5.20 -0.55
CA SER A 64 -15.31 -5.12 -1.35
C SER A 64 -15.08 -5.45 -2.84
N ILE A 65 -13.82 -5.45 -3.29
CA ILE A 65 -13.43 -5.73 -4.68
C ILE A 65 -12.67 -7.06 -4.77
N LEU A 66 -11.81 -7.34 -3.79
CA LEU A 66 -10.91 -8.50 -3.79
C LEU A 66 -11.48 -9.65 -2.97
N ASP A 67 -11.33 -10.87 -3.49
CA ASP A 67 -11.45 -12.08 -2.69
C ASP A 67 -10.17 -12.33 -1.86
N ASP A 68 -10.24 -13.30 -0.94
CA ASP A 68 -9.15 -13.57 0.01
C ASP A 68 -7.86 -14.02 -0.72
N THR A 69 -7.98 -14.70 -1.86
CA THR A 69 -6.83 -15.19 -2.65
C THR A 69 -6.13 -14.04 -3.36
N SER A 70 -6.90 -13.19 -4.05
CA SER A 70 -6.38 -12.03 -4.77
C SER A 70 -5.79 -11.02 -3.80
N TYR A 71 -6.44 -10.80 -2.66
CA TYR A 71 -5.91 -9.95 -1.59
C TYR A 71 -4.56 -10.45 -1.10
N ALA A 72 -4.44 -11.74 -0.74
CA ALA A 72 -3.19 -12.31 -0.23
C ALA A 72 -2.07 -12.23 -1.27
N HIS A 73 -2.37 -12.46 -2.54
CA HIS A 73 -1.41 -12.34 -3.62
C HIS A 73 -0.88 -10.91 -3.78
N LEU A 74 -1.78 -9.93 -3.89
CA LEU A 74 -1.40 -8.53 -4.08
C LEU A 74 -0.70 -7.94 -2.84
N ALA A 75 -1.14 -8.32 -1.65
CA ALA A 75 -0.50 -7.93 -0.40
C ALA A 75 0.93 -8.50 -0.30
N GLY A 76 1.14 -9.76 -0.68
CA GLY A 76 2.48 -10.36 -0.72
C GLY A 76 3.42 -9.69 -1.73
N ILE A 77 2.90 -9.25 -2.88
CA ILE A 77 3.68 -8.45 -3.83
C ILE A 77 4.07 -7.11 -3.21
N ALA A 78 3.12 -6.40 -2.60
CA ALA A 78 3.38 -5.11 -1.96
C ALA A 78 4.46 -5.23 -0.87
N GLU A 79 4.35 -6.25 -0.01
CA GLU A 79 5.34 -6.56 1.01
C GLU A 79 6.72 -6.85 0.40
N SER A 80 6.78 -7.67 -0.66
CA SER A 80 8.05 -7.99 -1.35
C SER A 80 8.73 -6.76 -1.99
N LEU A 81 7.96 -5.72 -2.28
CA LEU A 81 8.42 -4.45 -2.82
C LEU A 81 8.69 -3.39 -1.74
N GLY A 82 8.49 -3.74 -0.46
CA GLY A 82 8.68 -2.86 0.69
C GLY A 82 7.59 -1.80 0.84
N MET A 83 6.35 -2.10 0.42
CA MET A 83 5.19 -1.22 0.60
C MET A 83 4.24 -1.77 1.67
N ASP A 84 3.68 -0.86 2.47
CA ASP A 84 2.58 -1.19 3.38
C ASP A 84 1.25 -1.36 2.64
N VAL A 85 0.31 -2.08 3.25
CA VAL A 85 -1.06 -2.26 2.74
C VAL A 85 -2.06 -1.60 3.68
N LEU A 86 -2.83 -0.65 3.15
CA LEU A 86 -4.04 -0.15 3.79
C LEU A 86 -5.24 -0.98 3.32
N THR A 87 -5.80 -1.79 4.21
CA THR A 87 -6.99 -2.61 3.92
C THR A 87 -8.27 -1.81 4.12
N GLU A 88 -9.04 -1.57 3.06
CA GLU A 88 -10.37 -0.97 3.16
C GLU A 88 -11.46 -2.03 3.40
N VAL A 89 -12.31 -1.74 4.38
CA VAL A 89 -13.50 -2.54 4.72
C VAL A 89 -14.70 -1.61 4.86
N ILE A 90 -15.86 -2.02 4.34
CA ILE A 90 -17.09 -1.21 4.34
C ILE A 90 -18.24 -1.84 5.11
N ASN A 91 -18.09 -3.08 5.59
CA ASN A 91 -19.09 -3.77 6.40
C ASN A 91 -18.43 -4.70 7.44
N LYS A 92 -19.25 -5.28 8.31
CA LYS A 92 -18.78 -6.11 9.42
C LYS A 92 -18.16 -7.42 8.92
N GLU A 93 -18.71 -8.00 7.86
CA GLU A 93 -18.24 -9.23 7.26
C GLU A 93 -16.81 -9.06 6.72
N GLU A 94 -16.53 -7.94 6.05
CA GLU A 94 -15.21 -7.56 5.58
C GLU A 94 -14.25 -7.24 6.72
N ALA A 95 -14.70 -6.58 7.80
CA ALA A 95 -13.86 -6.37 8.98
C ALA A 95 -13.40 -7.70 9.60
N VAL A 96 -14.30 -8.70 9.65
CA VAL A 96 -13.97 -10.05 10.11
C VAL A 96 -13.11 -10.80 9.10
N ARG A 97 -13.22 -10.53 7.79
CA ARG A 97 -12.28 -11.04 6.77
C ARG A 97 -10.89 -10.45 6.98
N SER A 98 -10.79 -9.13 7.10
CA SER A 98 -9.54 -8.39 7.30
C SER A 98 -8.77 -8.87 8.53
N SER A 99 -9.44 -9.11 9.66
CA SER A 99 -8.77 -9.62 10.87
C SER A 99 -8.15 -11.02 10.71
N ARG A 100 -8.70 -11.86 9.81
CA ARG A 100 -8.11 -13.16 9.49
C ARG A 100 -6.92 -13.04 8.54
N LEU A 101 -6.98 -12.10 7.61
CA LEU A 101 -5.94 -11.84 6.61
C LEU A 101 -4.73 -11.12 7.21
N GLY A 102 -4.95 -10.15 8.10
CA GLY A 102 -3.91 -9.41 8.82
C GLY A 102 -3.37 -10.11 10.07
N GLY A 103 -3.86 -11.32 10.40
CA GLY A 103 -3.35 -12.15 11.49
C GLY A 103 -2.07 -12.93 11.15
N GLN A 104 -1.57 -12.80 9.92
CA GLN A 104 -0.23 -13.23 9.52
C GLN A 104 0.72 -12.08 9.89
N ASP A 105 1.61 -12.33 10.85
CA ASP A 105 2.47 -11.37 11.54
C ASP A 105 3.39 -10.58 10.56
N LEU A 106 2.97 -9.40 10.09
CA LEU A 106 3.80 -8.45 9.31
C LEU A 106 4.88 -7.74 10.15
N ARG A 107 5.19 -8.24 11.35
CA ARG A 107 6.35 -7.77 12.10
C ARG A 107 7.58 -8.49 11.57
N HIS A 108 8.20 -7.89 10.55
CA HIS A 108 9.62 -8.10 10.32
C HIS A 108 10.36 -7.87 11.65
N GLU A 109 10.96 -8.93 12.21
CA GLU A 109 12.03 -8.75 13.20
C GLU A 109 13.10 -7.84 12.57
N PRO A 110 13.66 -6.88 13.32
CA PRO A 110 14.78 -6.09 12.81
C PRO A 110 15.91 -7.04 12.39
N PRO A 111 16.65 -6.74 11.31
CA PRO A 111 17.76 -7.58 10.88
C PRO A 111 18.73 -7.80 12.04
N GLU A 112 19.01 -9.07 12.33
CA GLU A 112 20.02 -9.49 13.32
C GLU A 112 21.31 -8.68 13.10
N PRO A 113 21.89 -8.06 14.14
CA PRO A 113 23.15 -7.36 14.00
C PRO A 113 24.19 -8.37 13.50
N SER A 114 24.82 -8.03 12.38
CA SER A 114 25.89 -8.85 11.80
C SER A 114 26.93 -9.14 12.88
N ARG A 115 27.10 -10.43 13.18
CA ARG A 115 28.08 -10.92 14.14
C ARG A 115 29.45 -10.34 13.76
N PRO A 116 30.19 -9.74 14.69
CA PRO A 116 31.53 -9.25 14.37
C PRO A 116 32.36 -10.43 13.86
N VAL A 117 33.02 -10.20 12.72
CA VAL A 117 34.03 -11.10 12.17
C VAL A 117 35.25 -10.93 13.06
N ASP A 118 35.61 -12.00 13.77
CA ASP A 118 36.84 -12.09 14.59
C ASP A 118 38.11 -11.85 13.75
#